data_AF-M0F4E7-F1
#
_entry.id   AF-M0F4E7-F1
#
_cell.length_a   1.000
_cell.length_b   1.000
_cell.length_c   1.000
_cell.angle_alpha   90.00
_cell.angle_beta   90.00
_cell.angle_gamma   90.00
#
_symmetry.space_group_name_H-M   'P 1'
#
loop_
_entity.id
_entity.type
_entity.pdbx_description
1 polymer ?
#
loop_
_entity_poly.entity_id
_entity_poly.type
_entity_poly.pdbx_seq_one_letter_code
_entity_poly.pdbx_strand_id
1 'polypeptide(L)'
;MTDAGSPAAVDLSPDQERQLRRAVAGIVSRTESYLPDSYAVGSELSVGAEGPQATVAVNPPAGHPVSAGFTPDPEDLDAGIAESDTDEVARGLAASAAVQVMDAVGDITPTAK
;
A
#
# COMPACT_ATOMS: atom_id res chain seq x y z
N MET A 1 -7.49 -27.65 -20.09
CA MET A 1 -8.31 -26.47 -19.77
C MET A 1 -8.62 -26.55 -18.30
N THR A 2 -7.74 -26.04 -17.45
CA THR A 2 -7.97 -25.96 -16.01
C THR A 2 -8.96 -24.85 -15.78
N ASP A 3 -10.17 -25.23 -15.39
CA ASP A 3 -11.16 -24.36 -14.76
C ASP A 3 -10.52 -23.80 -13.49
N ALA A 4 -9.88 -22.64 -13.60
CA ALA A 4 -9.43 -21.89 -12.44
C ALA A 4 -10.68 -21.28 -11.83
N GLY A 5 -11.29 -22.02 -10.89
CA GLY A 5 -12.45 -21.57 -10.14
C GLY A 5 -12.24 -20.12 -9.73
N SER A 6 -13.07 -19.24 -10.31
CA SER A 6 -13.04 -17.83 -9.96
C SER A 6 -13.20 -17.75 -8.44
N PRO A 7 -12.25 -17.14 -7.73
CA PRO A 7 -12.37 -16.99 -6.30
C PRO A 7 -13.69 -16.25 -6.05
N ALA A 8 -14.66 -16.89 -5.38
CA ALA A 8 -15.93 -16.25 -5.05
C ALA A 8 -15.62 -15.01 -4.23
N ALA A 9 -15.84 -13.82 -4.80
CA ALA A 9 -15.57 -12.56 -4.14
C ALA A 9 -16.32 -12.53 -2.80
N VAL A 10 -15.60 -12.25 -1.72
CA VAL A 10 -16.24 -12.05 -0.42
C VAL A 10 -17.08 -10.78 -0.54
N ASP A 11 -18.38 -10.89 -0.29
CA ASP A 11 -19.29 -9.74 -0.41
C ASP A 11 -19.08 -8.82 0.81
N LEU A 12 -18.45 -7.67 0.58
CA LEU A 12 -18.26 -6.68 1.63
C LEU A 12 -19.53 -5.87 1.79
N SER A 13 -19.88 -5.57 3.04
CA SER A 13 -20.92 -4.58 3.27
C SER A 13 -20.47 -3.20 2.77
N PRO A 14 -21.39 -2.32 2.34
CA PRO A 14 -21.03 -0.95 1.94
C PRO A 14 -20.32 -0.16 3.05
N ASP A 15 -20.51 -0.55 4.31
CA ASP A 15 -19.89 0.09 5.47
C ASP A 15 -18.43 -0.35 5.61
N GLN A 16 -18.18 -1.66 5.45
CA GLN A 16 -16.82 -2.24 5.41
C GLN A 16 -16.00 -1.69 4.24
N GLU A 17 -16.60 -1.57 3.05
CA GLU A 17 -15.93 -0.99 1.89
C GLU A 17 -15.55 0.49 2.12
N ARG A 18 -16.42 1.26 2.79
CA ARG A 18 -16.11 2.65 3.17
C ARG A 18 -15.00 2.72 4.22
N GLN A 19 -14.99 1.81 5.18
CA GLN A 19 -13.93 1.73 6.21
C GLN A 19 -12.58 1.37 5.60
N LEU A 20 -12.55 0.37 4.71
CA LEU A 20 -11.35 0.00 3.97
C LEU A 20 -10.80 1.18 3.17
N ARG A 21 -11.66 1.86 2.39
CA ARG A 21 -11.25 3.06 1.64
C ARG A 21 -10.71 4.16 2.54
N ARG A 22 -11.33 4.37 3.71
CA ARG A 22 -10.90 5.39 4.67
C ARG A 22 -9.53 5.04 5.27
N ALA A 23 -9.33 3.79 5.67
CA ALA A 23 -8.06 3.33 6.21
C ALA A 23 -6.94 3.47 5.18
N VAL A 24 -7.19 3.05 3.93
CA VAL A 24 -6.22 3.17 2.83
C VAL A 24 -5.89 4.62 2.51
N ALA A 25 -6.89 5.51 2.46
CA ALA A 25 -6.65 6.94 2.30
C ALA A 25 -5.83 7.51 3.47
N GLY A 26 -6.05 7.00 4.69
CA GLY A 26 -5.24 7.31 5.86
C GLY A 26 -3.78 6.88 5.70
N ILE A 27 -3.53 5.65 5.24
CA ILE A 27 -2.18 5.13 4.95
C ILE A 27 -1.50 6.02 3.91
N VAL A 28 -2.18 6.36 2.81
CA VAL A 28 -1.64 7.22 1.75
C VAL A 28 -1.23 8.58 2.33
N SER A 29 -2.15 9.26 3.03
CA SER A 29 -1.88 10.58 3.59
C SER A 29 -0.76 10.57 4.65
N ARG A 30 -0.71 9.53 5.49
CA ARG A 30 0.39 9.34 6.46
C ARG A 30 1.71 9.11 5.73
N THR A 31 1.72 8.27 4.70
CA THR A 31 2.93 7.98 3.90
C THR A 31 3.46 9.24 3.24
N GLU A 32 2.59 10.04 2.63
CA GLU A 32 2.94 11.35 2.06
C GLU A 32 3.51 12.30 3.14
N SER A 33 2.98 12.28 4.36
CA SER A 33 3.51 13.12 5.44
C SER A 33 4.94 12.78 5.87
N TYR A 34 5.39 11.54 5.62
CA TYR A 34 6.74 11.08 5.90
C TYR A 34 7.71 11.32 4.74
N LEU A 35 7.20 11.68 3.56
CA LEU A 35 7.98 11.77 2.32
C LEU A 35 7.96 13.19 1.75
N PRO A 36 9.01 13.59 1.03
CA PRO A 36 8.99 14.82 0.24
C PRO A 36 7.97 14.77 -0.91
N ASP A 37 7.53 15.95 -1.37
CA ASP A 37 6.56 16.12 -2.49
C ASP A 37 7.00 15.48 -3.82
N SER A 38 8.27 15.11 -3.95
CA SER A 38 8.80 14.41 -5.13
C SER A 38 8.36 12.93 -5.22
N TYR A 39 7.83 12.36 -4.14
CA TYR A 39 7.34 10.99 -4.10
C TYR A 39 5.86 10.99 -4.47
N ALA A 40 5.47 10.11 -5.39
CA ALA A 40 4.07 9.90 -5.72
C ALA A 40 3.53 8.70 -4.95
N VAL A 41 2.42 8.85 -4.25
CA VAL A 41 1.75 7.77 -3.51
C VAL A 41 0.41 7.47 -4.15
N GLY A 42 0.08 6.19 -4.29
CA GLY A 42 -1.18 5.73 -4.85
C GLY A 42 -1.69 4.50 -4.12
N SER A 43 -2.98 4.19 -4.31
CA SER A 43 -3.58 3.00 -3.73
C SER A 43 -4.60 2.37 -4.66
N GLU A 44 -4.65 1.05 -4.63
CA GLU A 44 -5.62 0.22 -5.33
C GLU A 44 -6.41 -0.59 -4.30
N LEU A 45 -7.73 -0.68 -4.47
CA LEU A 45 -8.59 -1.54 -3.67
C LEU A 45 -9.05 -2.71 -4.54
N SER A 46 -8.96 -3.92 -3.99
CA SER A 46 -9.44 -5.14 -4.63
C SER A 46 -10.22 -6.00 -3.64
N VAL A 47 -11.30 -6.61 -4.11
CA VAL A 47 -12.12 -7.51 -3.30
C VAL A 47 -12.10 -8.87 -3.97
N GLY A 48 -11.37 -9.81 -3.37
CA GLY A 48 -11.19 -11.18 -3.89
C GLY A 48 -11.80 -12.23 -2.97
N ALA A 49 -11.54 -13.51 -3.21
CA ALA A 49 -11.99 -14.58 -2.29
C ALA A 49 -11.24 -14.60 -0.97
N GLU A 50 -10.05 -14.01 -0.90
CA GLU A 50 -9.34 -13.86 0.38
C GLU A 50 -9.82 -12.65 1.17
N GLY A 51 -10.85 -11.95 0.67
CA GLY A 51 -11.49 -10.85 1.36
C GLY A 51 -11.05 -9.46 0.88
N PRO A 52 -11.29 -8.43 1.71
CA PRO A 52 -10.94 -7.05 1.43
C PRO A 52 -9.43 -6.89 1.35
N GLN A 53 -8.93 -6.49 0.20
CA GLN A 53 -7.51 -6.23 -0.01
C GLN A 53 -7.32 -4.80 -0.52
N ALA A 54 -6.27 -4.16 -0.04
CA ALA A 54 -5.80 -2.92 -0.60
C ALA A 54 -4.30 -2.99 -0.81
N THR A 55 -3.83 -2.35 -1.86
CA THR A 55 -2.41 -2.21 -2.15
C THR A 55 -2.09 -0.74 -2.15
N VAL A 56 -1.13 -0.32 -1.34
CA VAL A 56 -0.59 1.04 -1.36
C VAL A 56 0.77 0.99 -2.02
N ALA A 57 1.00 1.85 -2.99
CA ALA A 57 2.25 1.94 -3.73
C ALA A 57 2.85 3.35 -3.60
N VAL A 58 4.17 3.40 -3.46
CA VAL A 58 4.97 4.62 -3.50
C VAL A 58 5.90 4.54 -4.69
N ASN A 59 5.85 5.55 -5.54
CA ASN A 59 6.74 5.76 -6.65
C ASN A 59 7.77 6.85 -6.27
N PRO A 60 9.00 6.46 -5.91
CA PRO A 60 10.06 7.42 -5.61
C PRO A 60 10.55 8.13 -6.88
N PRO A 61 11.17 9.33 -6.75
CA PRO A 61 11.71 10.06 -7.90
C PRO A 61 12.90 9.35 -8.57
N ALA A 62 13.56 8.44 -7.85
CA ALA A 62 14.63 7.58 -8.36
C ALA A 62 14.49 6.18 -7.75
N GLY A 63 14.85 5.15 -8.53
CA GLY A 63 14.69 3.76 -8.12
C GLY A 63 13.35 3.16 -8.54
N HIS A 64 12.99 2.03 -7.92
CA HIS A 64 11.80 1.27 -8.28
C HIS A 64 10.60 1.62 -7.37
N PRO A 65 9.37 1.55 -7.91
CA PRO A 65 8.16 1.62 -7.08
C PRO A 65 8.15 0.53 -6.01
N VAL A 66 7.72 0.88 -4.81
CA VAL A 66 7.48 -0.07 -3.71
C VAL A 66 5.99 -0.17 -3.44
N SER A 67 5.52 -1.35 -3.07
CA SER A 67 4.12 -1.57 -2.71
C SER A 67 4.01 -2.40 -1.43
N ALA A 68 2.95 -2.12 -0.68
CA ALA A 68 2.55 -2.88 0.49
C ALA A 68 1.09 -3.33 0.32
N GLY A 69 0.86 -4.61 0.57
CA GLY A 69 -0.49 -5.15 0.73
C GLY A 69 -1.03 -4.85 2.12
N PHE A 70 -2.30 -4.53 2.19
CA PHE A 70 -3.06 -4.26 3.40
C PHE A 70 -4.36 -5.07 3.34
N THR A 71 -4.44 -6.09 4.19
CA THR A 71 -5.56 -7.02 4.27
C THR A 71 -6.10 -6.97 5.70
N PRO A 72 -7.00 -6.03 6.02
CA PRO A 72 -7.59 -5.94 7.35
C PRO A 72 -8.57 -7.09 7.58
N ASP A 73 -8.67 -7.52 8.82
CA ASP A 73 -9.65 -8.52 9.19
C ASP A 73 -11.07 -7.92 9.14
N PRO A 74 -12.11 -8.73 8.84
CA PRO A 74 -13.49 -8.24 8.78
C PRO A 74 -13.96 -7.59 10.10
N GLU A 75 -13.46 -8.12 11.23
CA GLU A 75 -13.72 -7.57 12.56
C GLU A 75 -13.12 -6.18 12.76
N ASP A 76 -11.93 -5.91 12.21
CA ASP A 76 -11.31 -4.58 12.23
C ASP A 76 -12.03 -3.60 11.31
N LEU A 77 -12.59 -4.08 10.19
CA LEU A 77 -13.41 -3.24 9.33
C LEU A 77 -14.72 -2.82 10.00
N ASP A 78 -15.31 -3.69 10.80
CA ASP A 78 -16.54 -3.40 11.54
C ASP A 78 -16.26 -2.53 12.78
N ALA A 79 -15.18 -2.81 13.52
CA ALA A 79 -14.78 -2.04 14.70
C ALA A 79 -14.14 -0.68 14.34
N GLY A 80 -13.55 -0.58 13.15
CA GLY A 80 -12.72 0.52 12.71
C GLY A 80 -11.24 0.22 12.87
N ILE A 81 -10.48 0.40 11.78
CA ILE A 81 -9.03 0.18 11.75
C ILE A 81 -8.33 1.27 12.57
N ALA A 82 -7.45 0.84 13.49
CA ALA A 82 -6.72 1.76 14.33
C ALA A 82 -5.69 2.57 13.54
N GLU A 83 -5.51 3.84 13.90
CA GLU A 83 -4.53 4.70 13.25
C GLU A 83 -3.10 4.18 13.40
N SER A 84 -2.78 3.50 14.51
CA SER A 84 -1.49 2.86 14.75
C SER A 84 -1.12 1.85 13.66
N ASP A 85 -2.11 1.10 13.19
CA ASP A 85 -1.90 0.01 12.24
C ASP A 85 -1.65 0.59 10.85
N THR A 86 -2.44 1.61 10.49
CA THR A 86 -2.20 2.38 9.25
C THR A 86 -0.85 3.12 9.29
N ASP A 87 -0.42 3.56 10.47
CA ASP A 87 0.85 4.26 10.68
C ASP A 87 2.05 3.36 10.47
N GLU A 88 1.98 2.14 10.98
CA GLU A 88 3.04 1.15 10.84
C GLU A 88 3.25 0.82 9.36
N VAL A 89 2.16 0.56 8.64
CA VAL A 89 2.20 0.30 7.19
C VAL A 89 2.77 1.50 6.44
N ALA A 90 2.27 2.70 6.72
CA ALA A 90 2.73 3.93 6.09
C ALA A 90 4.23 4.18 6.31
N ARG A 91 4.71 3.97 7.54
CA ARG A 91 6.13 4.13 7.89
C ARG A 91 7.00 3.09 7.23
N GLY A 92 6.58 1.82 7.21
CA GLY A 92 7.32 0.75 6.53
C GLY A 92 7.45 1.00 5.03
N LEU A 93 6.37 1.46 4.41
CA LEU A 93 6.35 1.79 2.98
C LEU A 93 7.24 3.00 2.65
N ALA A 94 7.15 4.08 3.45
CA ALA A 94 8.00 5.26 3.30
C ALA A 94 9.49 4.93 3.49
N ALA A 95 9.82 4.13 4.51
CA ALA A 95 11.19 3.68 4.75
C ALA A 95 11.73 2.88 3.55
N SER A 96 10.91 1.98 3.01
CA SER A 96 11.27 1.17 1.84
C SER A 96 11.50 2.04 0.60
N ALA A 97 10.65 3.05 0.37
CA ALA A 97 10.80 4.01 -0.72
C ALA A 97 12.07 4.87 -0.57
N ALA A 98 12.43 5.25 0.65
CA ALA A 98 13.67 5.98 0.92
C ALA A 98 14.91 5.13 0.61
N VAL A 99 14.88 3.84 0.96
CA VAL A 99 15.95 2.89 0.60
C VAL A 99 16.10 2.78 -0.92
N GLN A 100 15.00 2.71 -1.69
CA GLN A 100 15.07 2.66 -3.16
C GLN A 100 15.81 3.86 -3.76
N VAL A 101 15.59 5.07 -3.22
CA VAL A 101 16.32 6.26 -3.67
C VAL A 101 17.80 6.18 -3.29
N MET A 102 18.11 5.75 -2.06
CA MET A 102 19.50 5.59 -1.63
C MET A 102 20.24 4.58 -2.50
N ASP A 103 19.63 3.44 -2.81
CA ASP A 103 20.19 2.42 -3.68
C ASP A 103 20.37 2.95 -5.11
N ALA A 104 19.40 3.67 -5.66
CA ALA A 104 19.50 4.27 -6.99
C ALA A 104 20.61 5.34 -7.10
N VAL A 105 20.86 6.10 -6.03
CA VAL A 105 21.96 7.08 -5.97
C VAL A 105 23.30 6.39 -5.75
N GLY A 106 23.33 5.31 -4.96
CA GLY A 106 24.54 4.51 -4.71
C GLY A 106 24.98 3.66 -5.91
N ASP A 107 24.04 3.25 -6.76
CA ASP A 107 24.29 2.49 -7.99
C ASP A 107 24.80 3.37 -9.14
N ILE A 108 24.92 4.68 -8.94
CA ILE A 108 25.71 5.57 -9.79
C ILE A 108 27.19 5.30 -9.50
N THR A 109 27.67 4.11 -9.84
CA THR A 109 29.10 3.90 -10.07
C THR A 109 29.48 4.79 -11.26
N PRO A 110 30.38 5.77 -11.12
CA PRO A 110 30.85 6.54 -12.26
C PRO A 110 31.53 5.54 -13.20
N THR A 111 30.85 5.19 -14.30
CA THR A 111 31.46 4.51 -15.44
C THR A 111 32.32 5.53 -16.18
N ALA A 112 33.32 6.10 -15.49
CA ALA A 112 34.38 6.86 -16.12
C ALA A 112 35.41 5.84 -16.64
N LYS A 113 35.47 5.75 -17.97
CA LYS A 113 36.49 5.01 -18.72
C LYS A 113 37.74 5.86 -18.91
#